data_AF-A0A1L4A199-F1
#
_entry.id   AF-A0A1L4A199-F1
#
_cell.length_a   1.000
_cell.length_b   1.000
_cell.length_c   1.000
_cell.angle_alpha   90.00
_cell.angle_beta   90.00
_cell.angle_gamma   90.00
#
_symmetry.space_group_name_H-M   'P 1'
#
loop_
_entity.id
_entity.type
_entity.pdbx_description
1 polymer ?
#
loop_
_entity_poly.entity_id
_entity_poly.type
_entity_poly.pdbx_seq_one_letter_code
_entity_poly.pdbx_strand_id
1 'polypeptide(L)'
;MTIEAEIANARDDALWARITQEVNAWRGACLQCFASVEVAVTETLLHLSAQPGRGQSVKLRHLVGQRLDDLAALVNEGGPFSVEGKGVASLLAEFRHQEGLRTMLAHGQAKLTVERTSRWAAIFRVIAIRARQADRSTLVIEENEAAERLQQLRKVSQKLCSALGNLRRAVAV
;
A
#
# COMPACT_ATOMS: atom_id res chain seq x y z
N MET A 1 -16.14 43.37 19.90
CA MET A 1 -15.30 42.19 20.19
C MET A 1 -15.82 40.96 19.43
N THR A 2 -16.17 41.12 18.15
CA THR A 2 -16.96 40.13 17.38
C THR A 2 -16.25 39.79 16.07
N ILE A 3 -15.74 40.82 15.37
CA ILE A 3 -15.01 40.67 14.09
C ILE A 3 -13.68 39.93 14.27
N GLU A 4 -12.91 40.20 15.33
CA GLU A 4 -11.63 39.51 15.58
C GLU A 4 -11.82 38.02 15.91
N ALA A 5 -12.89 37.67 16.62
CA ALA A 5 -13.22 36.29 16.93
C ALA A 5 -13.71 35.52 15.69
N GLU A 6 -14.50 36.16 14.82
CA GLU A 6 -14.93 35.59 13.54
C GLU A 6 -13.76 35.37 12.56
N ILE A 7 -12.81 36.31 12.49
CA ILE A 7 -11.60 36.17 11.66
C ILE A 7 -10.68 35.06 12.19
N ALA A 8 -10.55 34.92 13.51
CA ALA A 8 -9.78 33.84 14.12
C ALA A 8 -10.40 32.45 13.81
N ASN A 9 -11.70 32.30 13.99
CA ASN A 9 -12.41 31.05 13.68
C ASN A 9 -12.33 30.68 12.19
N ALA A 10 -12.48 31.65 11.28
CA ALA A 10 -12.37 31.40 9.84
C ALA A 10 -10.95 30.97 9.41
N ARG A 11 -9.90 31.47 10.08
CA ARG A 11 -8.51 31.05 9.84
C ARG A 11 -8.24 29.64 10.35
N ASP A 12 -8.80 29.28 11.50
CA ASP A 12 -8.69 27.94 12.06
C ASP A 12 -9.44 26.91 11.19
N ASP A 13 -10.63 27.24 10.69
CA ASP A 13 -11.39 26.39 9.77
C ASP A 13 -10.63 26.16 8.46
N ALA A 14 -10.01 27.21 7.90
CA ALA A 14 -9.18 27.10 6.69
C ALA A 14 -7.94 26.23 6.92
N LEU A 15 -7.30 26.33 8.09
CA LEU A 15 -6.16 25.50 8.46
C LEU A 15 -6.55 24.02 8.56
N TRP A 16 -7.64 23.71 9.26
CA TRP A 16 -8.13 22.34 9.41
C TRP A 16 -8.61 21.74 8.09
N ALA A 17 -9.23 22.54 7.22
CA ALA A 17 -9.62 22.10 5.88
C ALA A 17 -8.39 21.71 5.04
N ARG A 18 -7.36 22.57 5.00
CA ARG A 18 -6.09 22.30 4.31
C ARG A 18 -5.43 21.02 4.82
N ILE A 19 -5.28 20.89 6.13
CA ILE A 19 -4.61 19.72 6.76
C ILE A 19 -5.39 18.44 6.47
N THR A 20 -6.72 18.48 6.57
CA THR A 20 -7.57 17.32 6.25
C THR A 20 -7.39 16.92 4.78
N GLN A 21 -7.33 17.89 3.87
CA GLN A 21 -7.07 17.64 2.45
C GLN A 21 -5.69 17.02 2.23
N GLU A 22 -4.63 17.55 2.85
CA GLU A 22 -3.26 17.05 2.72
C GLU A 22 -3.13 15.60 3.22
N VAL A 23 -3.68 15.28 4.39
CA VAL A 23 -3.64 13.92 4.95
C VAL A 23 -4.44 12.95 4.08
N ASN A 24 -5.61 13.35 3.58
CA ASN A 24 -6.40 12.51 2.69
C ASN A 24 -5.74 12.31 1.33
N ALA A 25 -5.09 13.34 0.78
CA ALA A 25 -4.33 13.24 -0.45
C ALA A 25 -3.15 12.27 -0.30
N TRP A 26 -2.41 12.37 0.80
CA TRP A 26 -1.33 11.44 1.14
C TRP A 26 -1.86 10.00 1.28
N ARG A 27 -2.90 9.80 2.08
CA ARG A 27 -3.54 8.49 2.30
C ARG A 27 -4.00 7.87 0.98
N GLY A 28 -4.68 8.65 0.14
CA GLY A 28 -5.13 8.24 -1.19
C GLY A 28 -3.98 7.87 -2.12
N ALA A 29 -2.92 8.67 -2.15
CA ALA A 29 -1.73 8.40 -2.96
C ALA A 29 -1.03 7.09 -2.53
N CYS A 30 -0.94 6.82 -1.23
CA CYS A 30 -0.42 5.55 -0.73
C CYS A 30 -1.30 4.37 -1.15
N LEU A 31 -2.63 4.48 -0.97
CA LEU A 31 -3.57 3.43 -1.38
C LEU A 31 -3.51 3.15 -2.88
N GLN A 32 -3.29 4.17 -3.71
CA GLN A 32 -3.10 4.01 -5.15
C GLN A 32 -1.85 3.18 -5.50
N CYS A 33 -0.75 3.31 -4.74
CA CYS A 33 0.43 2.47 -4.91
C CYS A 33 0.13 1.00 -4.59
N PHE A 34 -0.61 0.73 -3.51
CA PHE A 34 -1.03 -0.63 -3.19
C PHE A 34 -1.95 -1.21 -4.26
N ALA A 35 -2.97 -0.46 -4.68
CA ALA A 35 -3.91 -0.88 -5.72
C ALA A 35 -3.20 -1.19 -7.05
N SER A 36 -2.23 -0.36 -7.46
CA SER A 36 -1.44 -0.59 -8.67
C SER A 36 -0.70 -1.94 -8.64
N VAL A 37 -0.09 -2.28 -7.50
CA VAL A 37 0.59 -3.57 -7.34
C VAL A 37 -0.42 -4.73 -7.30
N GLU A 38 -1.55 -4.57 -6.62
CA GLU A 38 -2.59 -5.60 -6.56
C GLU A 38 -3.13 -5.96 -7.96
N VAL A 39 -3.37 -4.94 -8.80
CA VAL A 39 -3.75 -5.13 -10.20
C VAL A 39 -2.63 -5.85 -10.95
N ALA A 40 -1.39 -5.36 -10.86
CA ALA A 40 -0.26 -5.95 -11.57
C ALA A 40 -0.01 -7.42 -11.18
N VAL A 41 -0.15 -7.77 -9.90
CA VAL A 41 -0.05 -9.15 -9.40
C VAL A 41 -1.16 -10.02 -9.98
N THR A 42 -2.39 -9.51 -9.99
CA THR A 42 -3.56 -10.22 -10.52
C THR A 42 -3.41 -10.51 -12.01
N GLU A 43 -3.03 -9.50 -12.78
CA GLU A 43 -2.75 -9.64 -14.22
C GLU A 43 -1.65 -10.66 -14.48
N THR A 44 -0.58 -10.65 -13.67
CA THR A 44 0.49 -11.64 -13.80
C THR A 44 -0.02 -13.04 -13.51
N LEU A 45 -0.75 -13.26 -12.42
CA LEU A 45 -1.28 -14.59 -12.11
C LEU A 45 -2.20 -15.12 -13.22
N LEU A 46 -3.08 -14.27 -13.75
CA LEU A 46 -3.93 -14.62 -14.89
C LEU A 46 -3.08 -15.01 -16.12
N HIS A 47 -2.07 -14.21 -16.44
CA HIS A 47 -1.17 -14.48 -17.56
C HIS A 47 -0.40 -15.79 -17.39
N LEU A 48 0.17 -16.05 -16.20
CA LEU A 48 0.89 -17.28 -15.91
C LEU A 48 -0.04 -18.50 -15.94
N SER A 49 -1.29 -18.36 -15.48
CA SER A 49 -2.27 -19.45 -15.48
C SER A 49 -2.66 -19.91 -16.89
N ALA A 50 -2.54 -19.02 -17.88
CA ALA A 50 -2.82 -19.33 -19.28
C ALA A 50 -1.68 -20.09 -19.99
N GLN A 51 -0.53 -20.28 -19.33
CA GLN A 51 0.64 -20.89 -19.95
C GLN A 51 0.50 -22.42 -20.08
N PRO A 52 0.64 -22.99 -21.29
CA PRO A 52 0.60 -24.44 -21.47
C PRO A 52 1.67 -25.18 -20.65
N GLY A 53 1.29 -26.30 -20.03
CA GLY A 53 2.18 -27.17 -19.25
C GLY A 53 2.65 -26.63 -17.89
N ARG A 54 2.66 -25.32 -17.65
CA ARG A 54 3.09 -24.70 -16.38
C ARG A 54 1.94 -24.03 -15.62
N GLY A 55 0.94 -23.52 -16.35
CA GLY A 55 -0.16 -22.71 -15.81
C GLY A 55 -1.13 -23.47 -14.90
N GLN A 56 -1.20 -24.81 -14.99
CA GLN A 56 -2.09 -25.63 -14.16
C GLN A 56 -1.75 -25.56 -12.66
N SER A 57 -0.51 -25.17 -12.32
CA SER A 57 -0.06 -25.01 -10.93
C SER A 57 -0.43 -23.65 -10.31
N VAL A 58 -0.91 -22.70 -11.12
CA VAL A 58 -1.20 -21.33 -10.69
C VAL A 58 -2.54 -21.25 -9.98
N LYS A 59 -2.52 -20.81 -8.71
CA LYS A 59 -3.73 -20.62 -7.91
C LYS A 59 -4.26 -19.20 -8.10
N LEU A 60 -5.56 -19.08 -8.36
CA LEU A 60 -6.27 -17.80 -8.53
C LEU A 60 -7.16 -17.50 -7.32
N ARG A 61 -6.52 -17.29 -6.16
CA ARG A 61 -7.23 -17.02 -4.90
C ARG A 61 -7.77 -15.58 -4.85
N HIS A 62 -8.86 -15.38 -4.09
CA HIS A 62 -9.54 -14.08 -4.02
C HIS A 62 -8.80 -13.04 -3.18
N LEU A 63 -8.11 -13.44 -2.11
CA LEU A 63 -7.49 -12.50 -1.18
C LEU A 63 -6.16 -11.98 -1.73
N VAL A 64 -5.94 -10.67 -1.66
CA VAL A 64 -4.67 -10.00 -2.07
C VAL A 64 -3.46 -10.67 -1.46
N GLY A 65 -3.46 -10.87 -0.14
CA GLY A 65 -2.34 -11.50 0.55
C GLY A 65 -2.06 -12.91 0.03
N GLN A 66 -3.09 -13.68 -0.29
CA GLN A 66 -2.92 -15.03 -0.85
C GLN A 66 -2.33 -14.99 -2.27
N ARG A 67 -2.76 -14.04 -3.10
CA ARG A 67 -2.23 -13.86 -4.46
C ARG A 67 -0.75 -13.47 -4.45
N LEU A 68 -0.34 -12.63 -3.51
CA LEU A 68 1.08 -12.30 -3.31
C LEU A 68 1.91 -13.53 -2.92
N ASP A 69 1.40 -14.39 -2.03
CA ASP A 69 2.07 -15.65 -1.66
C ASP A 69 2.16 -16.62 -2.83
N ASP A 70 1.06 -16.78 -3.58
CA ASP A 70 1.02 -17.66 -4.76
C ASP A 70 2.04 -17.21 -5.80
N LEU A 71 2.07 -15.91 -6.11
CA LEU A 71 3.02 -15.38 -7.07
C LEU A 71 4.47 -15.54 -6.60
N ALA A 72 4.75 -15.28 -5.31
CA ALA A 72 6.08 -15.47 -4.75
C ALA A 72 6.54 -16.94 -4.89
N ALA A 73 5.67 -17.91 -4.60
CA ALA A 73 5.98 -19.33 -4.75
C ALA A 73 6.27 -19.72 -6.22
N LEU A 74 5.57 -19.10 -7.17
CA LEU A 74 5.75 -19.38 -8.60
C LEU A 74 7.11 -18.91 -9.14
N VAL A 75 7.63 -17.79 -8.62
CA VAL A 75 8.88 -17.15 -9.07
C VAL A 75 10.09 -17.41 -8.17
N ASN A 76 9.89 -18.03 -7.02
CA ASN A 76 10.97 -18.45 -6.12
C ASN A 76 11.79 -19.60 -6.72
N GLU A 77 12.95 -19.88 -6.12
CA GLU A 77 13.78 -21.03 -6.49
C GLU A 77 12.97 -22.34 -6.45
N GLY A 78 13.08 -23.15 -7.51
CA GLY A 78 12.29 -24.36 -7.70
C GLY A 78 10.84 -24.12 -8.17
N GLY A 79 10.39 -22.86 -8.25
CA GLY A 79 9.09 -22.48 -8.77
C GLY A 79 9.01 -22.64 -10.30
N PRO A 80 7.80 -22.87 -10.85
CA PRO A 80 7.60 -23.08 -12.29
C PRO A 80 8.11 -21.93 -13.15
N PHE A 81 8.17 -20.69 -12.63
CA PHE A 81 8.59 -19.46 -13.33
C PHE A 81 9.82 -18.80 -12.69
N SER A 82 10.67 -19.61 -12.06
CA SER A 82 11.87 -19.13 -11.35
C SER A 82 12.91 -18.46 -12.24
N VAL A 83 13.06 -18.92 -13.49
CA VAL A 83 14.05 -18.38 -14.44
C VAL A 83 13.64 -16.99 -14.92
N GLU A 84 12.40 -16.85 -15.40
CA GLU A 84 11.86 -15.59 -15.91
C GLU A 84 11.55 -14.59 -14.79
N GLY A 85 11.20 -15.11 -13.61
CA GLY A 85 10.86 -14.34 -12.42
C GLY A 85 12.04 -13.92 -11.55
N LYS A 86 13.27 -14.04 -12.06
CA LYS A 86 14.48 -13.74 -11.28
C LYS A 86 14.42 -12.34 -10.66
N GLY A 87 14.53 -12.27 -9.34
CA GLY A 87 14.48 -11.03 -8.57
C GLY A 87 13.06 -10.49 -8.29
N VAL A 88 12.00 -11.08 -8.85
CA VAL A 88 10.61 -10.69 -8.52
C VAL A 88 10.28 -11.08 -7.08
N ALA A 89 10.75 -12.24 -6.61
CA ALA A 89 10.49 -12.71 -5.25
C ALA A 89 11.00 -11.75 -4.16
N SER A 90 12.21 -11.18 -4.34
CA SER A 90 12.75 -10.22 -3.37
C SER A 90 11.98 -8.90 -3.38
N LEU A 91 11.48 -8.46 -4.54
CA LEU A 91 10.62 -7.29 -4.63
C LEU A 91 9.24 -7.52 -4.01
N LEU A 92 8.69 -8.73 -4.14
CA LEU A 92 7.47 -9.11 -3.44
C LEU A 92 7.69 -9.08 -1.93
N ALA A 93 8.80 -9.61 -1.43
CA ALA A 93 9.16 -9.54 -0.02
C ALA A 93 9.35 -8.10 0.48
N GLU A 94 10.02 -7.25 -0.29
CA GLU A 94 10.18 -5.82 0.03
C GLU A 94 8.81 -5.11 0.12
N PHE A 95 7.90 -5.40 -0.81
CA PHE A 95 6.54 -4.87 -0.81
C PHE A 95 5.69 -5.41 0.35
N ARG A 96 5.87 -6.69 0.74
CA ARG A 96 5.18 -7.32 1.88
C ARG A 96 5.41 -6.57 3.19
N HIS A 97 6.60 -6.02 3.40
CA HIS A 97 6.89 -5.20 4.58
C HIS A 97 6.01 -3.94 4.68
N GLN A 98 5.34 -3.53 3.59
CA GLN A 98 4.45 -2.38 3.56
C GLN A 98 2.98 -2.73 3.88
N GLU A 99 2.60 -4.01 4.02
CA GLU A 99 1.19 -4.40 4.22
C GLU A 99 0.60 -3.93 5.56
N GLY A 100 1.45 -3.80 6.60
CA GLY A 100 1.03 -3.19 7.86
C GLY A 100 0.53 -1.77 7.65
N LEU A 101 1.25 -0.98 6.84
CA LEU A 101 0.83 0.39 6.47
C LEU A 101 -0.49 0.37 5.68
N ARG A 102 -0.64 -0.53 4.68
CA ARG A 102 -1.89 -0.67 3.93
C ARG A 102 -3.10 -0.86 4.84
N THR A 103 -2.98 -1.72 5.85
CA THR A 103 -4.07 -1.99 6.80
C THR A 103 -4.46 -0.72 7.56
N MET A 104 -3.48 0.02 8.07
CA MET A 104 -3.71 1.28 8.78
C MET A 104 -4.35 2.34 7.87
N LEU A 105 -3.92 2.42 6.61
CA LEU A 105 -4.47 3.38 5.65
C LEU A 105 -5.85 2.98 5.12
N ALA A 106 -6.17 1.71 4.99
CA ALA A 106 -7.47 1.29 4.48
C ALA A 106 -8.53 1.31 5.58
N HIS A 107 -8.19 0.83 6.78
CA HIS A 107 -9.16 0.55 7.83
C HIS A 107 -9.02 1.45 9.05
N GLY A 108 -7.95 2.24 9.14
CA GLY A 108 -7.70 3.10 10.28
C GLY A 108 -8.64 4.28 10.35
N GLN A 109 -9.19 4.53 11.54
CA GLN A 109 -9.78 5.81 11.88
C GLN A 109 -8.65 6.81 12.10
N ALA A 110 -8.67 7.93 11.37
CA ALA A 110 -7.68 8.99 11.50
C ALA A 110 -8.14 10.03 12.55
N LYS A 111 -7.22 10.43 13.41
CA LYS A 111 -7.31 11.65 14.23
C LYS A 111 -6.17 12.57 13.83
N LEU A 112 -6.48 13.85 13.62
CA LEU A 112 -5.51 14.86 13.20
C LEU A 112 -5.13 15.75 14.38
N THR A 113 -3.86 16.15 14.42
CA THR A 113 -3.32 17.13 15.36
C THR A 113 -2.43 18.11 14.62
N VAL A 114 -2.36 19.35 15.12
CA VAL A 114 -1.56 20.42 14.53
C VAL A 114 -0.56 20.91 15.58
N GLU A 115 0.71 20.98 15.19
CA GLU A 115 1.78 21.56 16.00
C GLU A 115 1.70 23.09 15.99
N ARG A 116 2.39 23.74 16.95
CA ARG A 116 2.57 25.20 16.95
C ARG A 116 3.22 25.73 15.65
N THR A 117 3.92 24.88 14.91
CA THR A 117 4.57 25.18 13.63
C THR A 117 3.61 25.07 12.43
N SER A 118 2.32 24.82 12.66
CA SER A 118 1.31 24.55 11.61
C SER A 118 1.56 23.27 10.78
N ARG A 119 2.48 22.42 11.24
CA ARG A 119 2.67 21.06 10.72
C ARG A 119 1.69 20.10 11.35
N TRP A 120 1.27 19.10 10.60
CA TRP A 120 0.30 18.12 11.07
C TRP A 120 0.95 16.80 11.47
N ALA A 121 0.30 16.11 12.40
CA ALA A 121 0.50 14.70 12.66
C ALA A 121 -0.86 13.97 12.58
N ALA A 122 -0.85 12.78 12.00
CA ALA A 122 -2.02 11.93 11.86
C ALA A 122 -1.84 10.65 12.69
N ILE A 123 -2.87 10.33 13.47
CA ILE A 123 -2.93 9.13 14.30
C ILE A 123 -3.99 8.22 13.71
N PHE A 124 -3.56 7.13 13.10
CA PHE A 124 -4.44 6.08 12.60
C PHE A 124 -4.59 4.99 13.66
N ARG A 125 -5.82 4.55 13.92
CA ARG A 125 -6.11 3.44 14.83
C ARG A 125 -6.98 2.41 14.16
N VAL A 126 -6.58 1.15 14.28
CA VAL A 126 -7.33 -0.02 13.81
C VAL A 126 -7.59 -0.93 15.00
N ILE A 127 -8.80 -1.48 15.07
CA ILE A 127 -9.14 -2.58 15.97
C ILE A 127 -9.50 -3.76 15.08
N ALA A 128 -8.79 -4.88 15.25
CA ALA A 128 -9.07 -6.14 14.59
C ALA A 128 -9.38 -7.22 15.63
N ILE A 129 -10.00 -8.32 15.18
CA ILE A 129 -10.19 -9.50 16.02
C ILE A 129 -9.15 -10.54 15.61
N ARG A 130 -8.30 -10.97 16.56
CA ARG A 130 -7.30 -12.03 16.36
C ARG A 130 -7.38 -13.01 17.51
N ALA A 131 -7.49 -14.31 17.20
CA ALA A 131 -7.64 -15.36 18.21
C ALA A 131 -8.76 -15.07 19.23
N ARG A 132 -9.90 -14.54 18.77
CA ARG A 132 -11.06 -14.10 19.59
C ARG A 132 -10.75 -12.96 20.58
N GLN A 133 -9.64 -12.26 20.41
CA GLN A 133 -9.27 -11.09 21.22
C GLN A 133 -9.17 -9.83 20.37
N ALA A 134 -9.37 -8.68 21.01
CA ALA A 134 -9.20 -7.38 20.36
C ALA A 134 -7.71 -7.06 20.20
N ASP A 135 -7.27 -6.96 18.97
CA ASP A 135 -5.93 -6.54 18.57
C ASP A 135 -6.00 -5.06 18.14
N ARG A 136 -5.29 -4.18 18.86
CA ARG A 136 -5.34 -2.73 18.63
C ARG A 136 -4.00 -2.27 18.10
N SER A 137 -4.03 -1.68 16.91
CA SER A 137 -2.84 -1.12 16.25
C SER A 137 -2.97 0.39 16.12
N THR A 138 -1.86 1.10 16.33
CA THR A 138 -1.75 2.55 16.17
C THR A 138 -0.57 2.88 15.27
N LEU A 139 -0.78 3.81 14.34
CA LEU A 139 0.25 4.43 13.52
C LEU A 139 0.17 5.93 13.77
N VAL A 140 1.27 6.50 14.24
CA VAL A 140 1.46 7.95 14.27
C VAL A 140 2.35 8.28 13.08
N ILE A 141 1.99 9.33 12.34
CA ILE A 141 2.82 9.80 11.24
C ILE A 141 2.80 11.32 11.17
N GLU A 142 4.00 11.90 11.14
CA GLU A 142 4.19 13.33 10.95
C GLU A 142 4.24 13.69 9.47
N GLU A 143 3.99 14.96 9.14
CA GLU A 143 3.95 15.46 7.77
C GLU A 143 5.20 15.10 6.93
N ASN A 144 6.41 15.27 7.49
CA ASN A 144 7.65 14.95 6.79
C ASN A 144 7.83 13.44 6.59
N GLU A 145 7.54 12.64 7.63
CA GLU A 145 7.58 11.18 7.55
C GLU A 145 6.57 10.64 6.53
N ALA A 146 5.41 11.28 6.41
CA ALA A 146 4.40 10.93 5.43
C ALA A 146 4.92 11.09 4.00
N ALA A 147 5.60 12.22 3.71
CA ALA A 147 6.21 12.46 2.40
C ALA A 147 7.27 11.39 2.07
N GLU A 148 8.16 11.09 3.02
CA GLU A 148 9.21 10.07 2.86
C GLU A 148 8.62 8.67 2.66
N ARG A 149 7.63 8.27 3.46
CA ARG A 149 6.95 6.98 3.32
C ARG A 149 6.26 6.85 1.97
N LEU A 150 5.60 7.91 1.48
CA LEU A 150 4.97 7.89 0.17
C LEU A 150 6.00 7.73 -0.94
N GLN A 151 7.14 8.42 -0.85
CA GLN A 151 8.22 8.29 -1.83
C GLN A 151 8.79 6.87 -1.85
N GLN A 152 9.06 6.28 -0.68
CA GLN A 152 9.54 4.90 -0.57
C GLN A 152 8.52 3.91 -1.15
N LEU A 153 7.23 4.07 -0.81
CA LEU A 153 6.18 3.20 -1.33
C LEU A 153 6.02 3.32 -2.86
N ARG A 154 6.12 4.53 -3.41
CA ARG A 154 6.13 4.77 -4.87
C ARG A 154 7.29 4.02 -5.54
N LYS A 155 8.50 4.13 -4.97
CA LYS A 155 9.69 3.45 -5.50
C LYS A 155 9.51 1.93 -5.52
N VAL A 156 9.10 1.33 -4.40
CA VAL A 156 8.91 -0.13 -4.31
C VAL A 156 7.79 -0.61 -5.24
N SER A 157 6.64 0.08 -5.23
CA SER A 157 5.51 -0.29 -6.09
C SER A 157 5.84 -0.17 -7.58
N GLN A 158 6.48 0.91 -8.02
CA GLN A 158 6.86 1.10 -9.41
C GLN A 158 7.86 0.04 -9.88
N LYS A 159 8.88 -0.25 -9.04
CA LYS A 159 9.88 -1.28 -9.33
C LYS A 159 9.25 -2.66 -9.47
N LEU A 160 8.35 -3.02 -8.54
CA LEU A 160 7.63 -4.30 -8.59
C LEU A 160 6.70 -4.37 -9.82
N CYS A 161 5.86 -3.36 -10.08
CA CYS A 161 4.99 -3.34 -11.26
C CYS A 161 5.79 -3.49 -12.56
N SER A 162 6.95 -2.84 -12.66
CA SER A 162 7.83 -2.94 -13.83
C SER A 162 8.41 -4.35 -13.98
N ALA A 163 8.88 -4.96 -12.89
CA ALA A 163 9.38 -6.33 -12.88
C ALA A 163 8.30 -7.35 -13.26
N LEU A 164 7.07 -7.16 -12.79
CA LEU A 164 5.92 -7.98 -13.16
C LEU A 164 5.55 -7.83 -14.64
N GLY A 165 5.61 -6.62 -15.18
CA GLY A 165 5.45 -6.38 -16.62
C GLY A 165 6.53 -7.07 -17.46
N ASN A 166 7.78 -7.07 -16.99
CA ASN A 166 8.89 -7.81 -17.63
C ASN A 166 8.66 -9.33 -17.59
N LEU A 167 8.25 -9.87 -16.44
CA LEU A 167 7.94 -11.29 -16.28
C LEU A 167 6.87 -11.74 -17.29
N ARG A 168 5.77 -10.99 -17.40
CA ARG A 168 4.71 -11.30 -18.38
C ARG A 168 5.23 -11.30 -19.82
N ARG A 169 6.15 -10.40 -20.18
CA ARG A 169 6.77 -10.40 -21.51
C ARG A 169 7.71 -11.58 -21.73
N ALA A 170 8.50 -11.95 -20.72
CA ALA A 170 9.46 -13.05 -20.81
C ALA A 170 8.77 -14.42 -20.96
N VAL A 171 7.57 -14.56 -20.43
CA VAL A 171 6.77 -15.80 -20.47
C VAL A 171 5.85 -15.89 -21.70
N ALA A 172 5.72 -14.81 -22.47
CA ALA A 172 4.92 -14.78 -23.71
C ALA A 172 5.63 -15.39 -24.94
N VAL A 173 6.82 -15.98 -24.73
CA VAL A 173 7.65 -16.66 -25.73
C VAL A 173 7.69 -18.15 -25.41
#